data_AF-A0A562HJY3-F1
#
_entry.id   AF-A0A562HJY3-F1
#
_cell.length_a   1.000
_cell.length_b   1.000
_cell.length_c   1.000
_cell.angle_alpha   90.00
_cell.angle_beta   90.00
_cell.angle_gamma   90.00
#
_symmetry.space_group_name_H-M   'P 1'
#
loop_
_entity.id
_entity.type
_entity.pdbx_description
1 polymer ?
#
loop_
_entity_poly.entity_id
_entity_poly.type
_entity_poly.pdbx_seq_one_letter_code
_entity_poly.pdbx_strand_id
1 'polypeptide(L)'
;MSRKIMVVLLSLWCLFLTGCSSGDAAGTPREIDPTIDICPVCRMSVIDEHFAAQIIDSQGQVEIFDDIGCMSIFMRRLEAGAQDSILATYVKDFQNMEWIQAQEAFYVQGRIDTPMSFGIVAFAAEETARKFAQEVGGKQLTWEQVLTEPLTIGLDIEFNQEDFNVQDLDTGEMREERGN
;
A
#
# COMPACT_ATOMS: atom_id res chain seq x y z
N MET A 1 19.86 -59.14 10.14
CA MET A 1 19.03 -57.92 10.31
C MET A 1 17.94 -57.94 9.26
N SER A 2 16.69 -57.95 9.71
CA SER A 2 15.57 -58.46 8.91
C SER A 2 15.21 -57.53 7.75
N ARG A 3 14.85 -58.12 6.60
CA ARG A 3 14.25 -57.42 5.44
C ARG A 3 13.06 -56.55 5.85
N LYS A 4 12.41 -56.87 6.98
CA LYS A 4 11.33 -56.09 7.59
C LYS A 4 11.83 -54.80 8.26
N ILE A 5 13.01 -54.80 8.90
CA ILE A 5 13.64 -53.60 9.48
C ILE A 5 14.07 -52.62 8.37
N MET A 6 14.57 -53.14 7.24
CA MET A 6 14.94 -52.29 6.10
C MET A 6 13.71 -51.65 5.42
N VAL A 7 12.58 -52.36 5.34
CA VAL A 7 11.32 -51.81 4.82
C VAL A 7 10.72 -50.77 5.76
N VAL A 8 10.78 -50.99 7.09
CA VAL A 8 10.29 -50.02 8.09
C VAL A 8 11.12 -48.73 8.08
N LEU A 9 12.45 -48.83 7.97
CA LEU A 9 13.33 -47.66 7.86
C LEU A 9 13.12 -46.88 6.54
N LEU A 10 12.84 -47.58 5.43
CA LEU A 10 12.52 -46.92 4.15
C LEU A 10 11.16 -46.22 4.19
N SER A 11 10.15 -46.82 4.85
CA SER A 11 8.84 -46.19 5.04
C SER A 11 8.86 -44.99 6.00
N LEU A 12 9.75 -45.00 7.00
CA LEU A 12 9.92 -43.88 7.93
C LEU A 12 10.64 -42.69 7.28
N TRP A 13 11.47 -42.94 6.26
CA TRP A 13 12.16 -41.89 5.52
C TRP A 13 11.25 -41.14 4.53
N CYS A 14 10.21 -41.79 4.00
CA CYS A 14 9.21 -41.15 3.15
C CYS A 14 8.27 -40.18 3.90
N LEU A 15 8.17 -40.27 5.23
CA LEU A 15 7.31 -39.37 6.02
C LEU A 15 7.93 -37.98 6.30
N PHE A 16 9.20 -37.74 5.93
CA PHE A 16 9.87 -36.46 6.15
C PHE A 16 9.80 -35.49 4.96
N LEU A 17 9.01 -35.79 3.93
CA LEU A 17 8.82 -34.93 2.75
C LEU A 17 7.47 -34.20 2.74
N THR A 18 6.87 -33.93 3.90
CA THR A 18 5.85 -32.87 4.00
C THR A 18 6.56 -31.52 4.01
N GLY A 19 7.03 -31.08 2.84
CA GLY A 19 7.41 -29.69 2.66
C GLY A 19 6.16 -28.84 2.83
N CYS A 20 6.16 -27.91 3.81
CA CYS A 20 5.28 -26.76 3.73
C CYS A 20 5.68 -26.01 2.47
N SER A 21 4.95 -26.25 1.38
CA SER A 21 4.85 -25.30 0.30
C SER A 21 4.21 -24.05 0.90
N SER A 22 5.01 -23.13 1.42
CA SER A 22 4.64 -21.72 1.55
C SER A 22 4.50 -21.17 0.14
N GLY A 23 3.46 -21.63 -0.57
CA GLY A 23 2.91 -20.87 -1.66
C GLY A 23 2.19 -19.73 -0.97
N ASP A 24 2.64 -18.51 -1.19
CA ASP A 24 1.98 -17.30 -0.73
C ASP A 24 0.48 -17.47 -0.99
N ALA A 25 -0.31 -17.48 0.08
CA ALA A 25 -1.74 -17.71 -0.06
C ALA A 25 -2.28 -16.55 -0.89
N ALA A 26 -3.09 -16.85 -1.92
CA ALA A 26 -3.66 -15.81 -2.77
C ALA A 26 -4.31 -14.73 -1.88
N GLY A 27 -3.87 -13.48 -2.03
CA GLY A 27 -4.33 -12.36 -1.23
C GLY A 27 -3.50 -12.04 0.01
N THR A 28 -2.33 -12.66 0.25
CA THR A 28 -1.38 -12.19 1.29
C THR A 28 -0.44 -11.12 0.75
N PRO A 29 -0.12 -10.08 1.54
CA PRO A 29 0.82 -9.04 1.12
C PRO A 29 2.22 -9.63 0.97
N ARG A 30 3.04 -8.99 0.15
CA ARG A 30 4.45 -9.40 -0.05
C ARG A 30 5.38 -8.35 0.52
N GLU A 31 6.63 -8.73 0.73
CA GLU A 31 7.68 -7.78 1.11
C GLU A 31 7.95 -6.78 -0.02
N ILE A 32 8.37 -5.58 0.38
CA ILE A 32 8.74 -4.48 -0.52
C ILE A 32 10.21 -4.67 -0.92
N ASP A 33 10.49 -4.59 -2.21
CA ASP A 33 11.83 -4.49 -2.77
C ASP A 33 12.01 -3.10 -3.40
N PRO A 34 12.69 -2.15 -2.72
CA PRO A 34 12.83 -0.78 -3.19
C PRO A 34 13.60 -0.65 -4.52
N THR A 35 14.28 -1.72 -4.96
CA THR A 35 15.02 -1.74 -6.24
C THR A 35 14.12 -1.95 -7.46
N ILE A 36 12.92 -2.51 -7.26
CA ILE A 36 11.97 -2.83 -8.34
C ILE A 36 10.57 -2.26 -8.10
N ASP A 37 10.21 -1.98 -6.84
CA ASP A 37 8.87 -1.51 -6.48
C ASP A 37 8.77 0.00 -6.67
N ILE A 38 8.14 0.36 -7.79
CA ILE A 38 7.88 1.73 -8.19
C ILE A 38 6.39 2.01 -8.08
N CYS A 39 6.02 3.00 -7.29
CA CYS A 39 4.62 3.41 -7.13
C CYS A 39 4.03 3.82 -8.49
N PRO A 40 2.89 3.23 -8.92
CA PRO A 40 2.31 3.50 -10.24
C PRO A 40 1.72 4.92 -10.33
N VAL A 41 1.54 5.61 -9.20
CA VAL A 41 0.97 6.97 -9.13
C VAL A 41 2.04 8.05 -9.14
N CYS A 42 3.01 8.01 -8.21
CA CYS A 42 4.05 9.04 -8.11
C CYS A 42 5.34 8.71 -8.86
N ARG A 43 5.49 7.46 -9.35
CA ARG A 43 6.70 6.98 -10.06
C ARG A 43 7.98 6.99 -9.22
N MET A 44 7.86 7.11 -7.89
CA MET A 44 8.98 6.98 -6.96
C MET A 44 9.15 5.53 -6.50
N SER A 45 10.38 5.16 -6.17
CA SER A 45 10.67 3.89 -5.47
C SER A 45 10.06 3.91 -4.07
N VAL A 46 9.49 2.78 -3.65
CA VAL A 46 8.91 2.61 -2.31
C VAL A 46 10.04 2.35 -1.32
N ILE A 47 10.51 3.40 -0.65
CA ILE A 47 11.67 3.34 0.26
C ILE A 47 11.25 3.39 1.72
N ASP A 48 10.34 4.29 2.07
CA ASP A 48 9.85 4.41 3.44
C ASP A 48 8.56 3.60 3.61
N GLU A 49 8.72 2.38 4.11
CA GLU A 49 7.62 1.44 4.22
C GLU A 49 6.54 1.86 5.21
N HIS A 50 6.79 2.79 6.14
CA HIS A 50 5.77 3.20 7.13
C HIS A 50 4.51 3.79 6.47
N PHE A 51 4.63 4.27 5.22
CA PHE A 51 3.56 4.89 4.45
C PHE A 51 3.05 4.01 3.32
N ALA A 52 3.67 2.85 3.14
CA ALA A 52 3.41 2.01 1.98
C ALA A 52 2.05 1.32 2.08
N ALA A 53 1.48 1.09 0.91
CA ALA A 53 0.23 0.35 0.76
C ALA A 53 0.34 -0.65 -0.39
N GLN A 54 -0.51 -1.66 -0.39
CA GLN A 54 -0.52 -2.72 -1.39
C GLN A 54 -1.95 -3.06 -1.81
N ILE A 55 -2.19 -3.19 -3.11
CA ILE A 55 -3.40 -3.78 -3.68
C ILE A 55 -3.04 -5.11 -4.32
N ILE A 56 -3.87 -6.12 -4.08
CA ILE A 56 -3.75 -7.44 -4.69
C ILE A 56 -5.03 -7.70 -5.47
N ASP A 57 -4.92 -8.00 -6.76
CA ASP A 57 -6.07 -8.34 -7.57
C ASP A 57 -6.42 -9.85 -7.52
N SER A 58 -7.56 -10.20 -8.10
CA SER A 58 -8.06 -11.58 -8.20
C SER A 58 -7.17 -12.52 -9.03
N GLN A 59 -6.22 -11.97 -9.80
CA GLN A 59 -5.20 -12.73 -10.52
C GLN A 59 -3.91 -12.88 -9.70
N GLY A 60 -3.84 -12.26 -8.53
CA GLY A 60 -2.65 -12.23 -7.67
C GLY A 60 -1.61 -11.18 -8.09
N GLN A 61 -1.96 -10.26 -9.00
CA GLN A 61 -1.09 -9.13 -9.32
C GLN A 61 -1.04 -8.17 -8.14
N VAL A 62 0.16 -7.64 -7.89
CA VAL A 62 0.46 -6.80 -6.75
C VAL A 62 0.88 -5.42 -7.23
N GLU A 63 0.12 -4.41 -6.83
CA GLU A 63 0.50 -3.00 -6.97
C GLU A 63 0.92 -2.47 -5.59
N ILE A 64 2.11 -1.86 -5.51
CA ILE A 64 2.63 -1.27 -4.26
C ILE A 64 2.73 0.24 -4.43
N PHE A 65 2.32 0.96 -3.39
CA PHE A 65 2.26 2.41 -3.35
C PHE A 65 3.23 2.94 -2.29
N ASP A 66 3.91 4.03 -2.62
CA ASP A 66 4.85 4.73 -1.73
C ASP A 66 4.14 5.53 -0.63
N ASP A 67 2.84 5.80 -0.81
CA ASP A 67 2.03 6.60 0.09
C ASP A 67 0.57 6.12 0.05
N ILE A 68 -0.12 6.08 1.20
CA ILE A 68 -1.55 5.75 1.29
C ILE A 68 -2.40 6.66 0.40
N GLY A 69 -2.02 7.94 0.26
CA GLY A 69 -2.70 8.86 -0.65
C GLY A 69 -2.54 8.48 -2.12
N CYS A 70 -1.39 7.91 -2.52
CA CYS A 70 -1.22 7.35 -3.87
C CYS A 70 -2.16 6.18 -4.12
N MET A 71 -2.30 5.26 -3.16
CA MET A 71 -3.26 4.16 -3.27
C MET A 71 -4.71 4.69 -3.41
N SER A 72 -5.09 5.70 -2.62
CA SER A 72 -6.41 6.33 -2.72
C SER A 72 -6.65 6.91 -4.13
N ILE A 73 -5.68 7.64 -4.70
CA ILE A 73 -5.77 8.15 -6.08
C ILE A 73 -5.95 7.02 -7.08
N PHE A 74 -5.17 5.94 -6.94
CA PHE A 74 -5.26 4.79 -7.83
C PHE A 74 -6.66 4.16 -7.79
N MET A 75 -7.17 3.86 -6.60
CA MET A 75 -8.49 3.23 -6.43
C MET A 75 -9.63 4.10 -6.97
N ARG A 76 -9.53 5.43 -6.84
CA ARG A 76 -10.50 6.40 -7.37
C ARG A 76 -10.48 6.50 -8.91
N ARG A 77 -9.38 6.11 -9.55
CA ARG A 77 -9.23 6.10 -11.02
C ARG A 77 -9.64 4.79 -11.67
N LEU A 78 -9.84 3.72 -10.89
CA LEU A 78 -10.31 2.45 -11.43
C LEU A 78 -11.71 2.62 -12.04
N GLU A 79 -11.89 2.06 -13.24
CA GLU A 79 -13.19 2.03 -13.90
C GLU A 79 -14.22 1.26 -13.03
N ALA A 80 -15.50 1.60 -13.17
CA ALA A 80 -16.57 0.88 -12.51
C ALA A 80 -16.53 -0.61 -12.92
N GLY A 81 -16.27 -1.50 -11.95
CA GLY A 81 -16.09 -2.94 -12.14
C GLY A 81 -14.65 -3.44 -12.01
N ALA A 82 -13.63 -2.57 -12.18
CA ALA A 82 -12.24 -2.95 -11.90
C ALA A 82 -11.99 -3.06 -10.39
N GLN A 83 -12.72 -2.31 -9.57
CA GLN A 83 -12.70 -2.47 -8.10
C GLN A 83 -13.18 -3.87 -7.66
N ASP A 84 -14.08 -4.52 -8.40
CA ASP A 84 -14.56 -5.87 -8.09
C ASP A 84 -13.48 -6.94 -8.28
N SER A 85 -12.42 -6.61 -9.03
CA SER A 85 -11.25 -7.49 -9.18
C SER A 85 -10.24 -7.35 -8.05
N ILE A 86 -10.40 -6.41 -7.12
CA ILE A 86 -9.51 -6.30 -5.95
C ILE A 86 -9.81 -7.45 -4.99
N LEU A 87 -8.80 -8.28 -4.75
CA LEU A 87 -8.87 -9.40 -3.81
C LEU A 87 -8.58 -8.94 -2.38
N ALA A 88 -7.58 -8.09 -2.21
CA ALA A 88 -7.17 -7.57 -0.90
C ALA A 88 -6.47 -6.22 -1.01
N THR A 89 -6.51 -5.45 0.07
CA THR A 89 -5.80 -4.17 0.20
C THR A 89 -5.14 -4.11 1.56
N TYR A 90 -3.88 -3.70 1.59
CA TYR A 90 -3.07 -3.62 2.80
C TYR A 90 -2.41 -2.26 2.93
N VAL A 91 -2.19 -1.86 4.17
CA VAL A 91 -1.40 -0.68 4.55
C VAL A 91 -0.41 -1.08 5.64
N LYS A 92 0.74 -0.40 5.68
CA LYS A 92 1.72 -0.62 6.75
C LYS A 92 1.28 0.08 8.03
N ASP A 93 1.43 -0.61 9.15
CA ASP A 93 1.30 0.02 10.46
C ASP A 93 2.42 1.03 10.65
N PHE A 94 2.06 2.25 11.03
CA PHE A 94 3.01 3.35 11.18
C PHE A 94 3.99 3.15 12.35
N GLN A 95 3.74 2.22 13.29
CA GLN A 95 4.65 1.98 14.41
C GLN A 95 5.60 0.83 14.16
N ASN A 96 5.13 -0.28 13.59
CA ASN A 96 5.90 -1.52 13.50
C ASN A 96 6.09 -2.05 12.07
N MET A 97 5.54 -1.39 11.05
CA MET A 97 5.63 -1.77 9.63
C MET A 97 5.07 -3.17 9.33
N GLU A 98 4.20 -3.71 10.18
CA GLU A 98 3.42 -4.90 9.86
C GLU A 98 2.31 -4.54 8.88
N TRP A 99 1.96 -5.48 7.99
CA TRP A 99 0.84 -5.30 7.08
C TRP A 99 -0.49 -5.45 7.82
N ILE A 100 -1.39 -4.50 7.61
CA ILE A 100 -2.76 -4.50 8.13
C ILE A 100 -3.72 -4.52 6.94
N GLN A 101 -4.83 -5.27 7.03
CA GLN A 101 -5.91 -5.11 6.05
C GLN A 101 -6.43 -3.67 6.11
N ALA A 102 -6.51 -3.01 4.96
CA ALA A 102 -6.82 -1.59 4.91
C ALA A 102 -8.19 -1.24 5.53
N GLN A 103 -9.14 -2.17 5.47
CA GLN A 103 -10.47 -2.02 6.07
C GLN A 103 -10.47 -2.15 7.60
N GLU A 104 -9.45 -2.79 8.18
CA GLU A 104 -9.30 -3.01 9.62
C GLU A 104 -8.40 -1.96 10.30
N ALA A 105 -7.70 -1.15 9.52
CA ALA A 105 -6.80 -0.12 10.02
C ALA A 105 -7.54 1.15 10.48
N PHE A 106 -6.90 1.88 11.40
CA PHE A 106 -7.34 3.17 11.89
C PHE A 106 -6.41 4.27 11.34
N TYR A 107 -6.99 5.27 10.67
CA TYR A 107 -6.22 6.26 9.93
C TYR A 107 -6.19 7.61 10.64
N VAL A 108 -5.08 8.32 10.47
CA VAL A 108 -4.93 9.71 10.90
C VAL A 108 -4.42 10.52 9.72
N GLN A 109 -5.09 11.63 9.44
CA GLN A 109 -4.62 12.65 8.51
C GLN A 109 -4.24 13.93 9.24
N GLY A 110 -3.06 14.47 8.97
CA GLY A 110 -2.58 15.70 9.59
C GLY A 110 -1.35 16.28 8.90
N ARG A 111 -0.66 17.20 9.57
CA ARG A 111 0.66 17.68 9.15
C ARG A 111 1.71 16.64 9.51
N ILE A 112 1.76 15.60 8.69
CA ILE A 112 2.68 14.47 8.84
C ILE A 112 3.52 14.41 7.57
N ASP A 113 4.84 14.41 7.75
CA ASP A 113 5.78 14.29 6.64
C ASP A 113 5.67 12.87 6.07
N THR A 114 4.99 12.77 4.94
CA THR A 114 4.75 11.56 4.15
C THR A 114 5.43 11.74 2.80
N PRO A 115 5.85 10.68 2.09
CA PRO A 115 6.62 10.78 0.84
C PRO A 115 5.97 11.70 -0.19
N MET A 116 4.63 11.67 -0.27
CA MET A 116 3.85 12.51 -1.19
C MET A 116 3.05 13.61 -0.49
N SER A 117 3.36 13.87 0.78
CA SER A 117 2.79 14.99 1.58
C SER A 117 1.27 14.96 1.77
N PHE A 118 0.62 13.80 1.56
CA PHE A 118 -0.81 13.61 1.81
C PHE A 118 -1.15 13.57 3.30
N GLY A 119 -0.15 13.27 4.12
CA GLY A 119 -0.22 13.32 5.58
C GLY A 119 -1.12 12.24 6.17
N ILE A 120 -1.29 11.10 5.49
CA ILE A 120 -2.12 9.97 5.94
C ILE A 120 -1.21 8.86 6.46
N VAL A 121 -1.47 8.38 7.68
CA VAL A 121 -0.83 7.21 8.28
C VAL A 121 -1.88 6.23 8.82
N ALA A 122 -1.51 4.96 8.93
CA ALA A 122 -2.39 3.89 9.41
C ALA A 122 -1.85 3.26 10.71
N PHE A 123 -2.77 2.79 11.54
CA PHE A 123 -2.45 2.09 12.79
C PHE A 123 -3.31 0.83 12.94
N ALA A 124 -2.72 -0.23 13.49
CA ALA A 124 -3.44 -1.46 13.81
C ALA A 124 -4.42 -1.30 15.01
N ALA A 125 -4.17 -0.31 15.87
CA ALA A 125 -4.95 -0.10 17.09
C ALA A 125 -5.59 1.29 17.15
N GLU A 126 -6.90 1.33 17.38
CA GLU A 126 -7.70 2.56 17.49
C GLU A 126 -7.14 3.53 18.53
N GLU A 127 -6.78 3.00 19.70
CA GLU A 127 -6.27 3.84 20.79
C GLU A 127 -4.95 4.52 20.44
N THR A 128 -4.10 3.85 19.65
CA THR A 128 -2.85 4.42 19.15
C THR A 128 -3.15 5.54 18.15
N ALA A 129 -4.01 5.27 17.16
CA ALA A 129 -4.43 6.29 16.18
C ALA A 129 -5.04 7.51 16.87
N ARG A 130 -5.91 7.29 17.87
CA ARG A 130 -6.56 8.36 18.62
C ARG A 130 -5.57 9.23 19.39
N LYS A 131 -4.58 8.62 20.05
CA LYS A 131 -3.51 9.36 20.75
C LYS A 131 -2.66 10.15 19.76
N PHE A 132 -2.22 9.50 18.69
CA PHE A 132 -1.41 10.15 17.67
C PHE A 132 -2.14 11.33 17.02
N ALA A 133 -3.42 11.18 16.69
CA ALA A 133 -4.26 12.26 16.18
C ALA A 133 -4.32 13.46 17.15
N GLN A 134 -4.38 13.23 18.46
CA GLN A 134 -4.33 14.32 19.45
C GLN A 134 -2.96 14.99 19.50
N GLU A 135 -1.88 14.21 19.42
CA GLU A 135 -0.50 14.71 19.46
C GLU A 135 -0.17 15.60 18.25
N VAL A 136 -0.60 15.21 17.05
CA VAL A 136 -0.34 15.95 15.81
C VAL A 136 -1.44 16.94 15.44
N GLY A 137 -2.52 17.01 16.22
CA GLY A 137 -3.71 17.81 15.90
C GLY A 137 -4.40 17.36 14.60
N GLY A 138 -4.33 16.06 14.29
CA GLY A 138 -4.87 15.44 13.08
C GLY A 138 -6.34 15.01 13.18
N LYS A 139 -6.93 14.70 12.03
CA LYS A 139 -8.28 14.14 11.86
C LYS A 139 -8.18 12.62 11.75
N GLN A 140 -8.99 11.88 12.50
CA GLN A 140 -9.16 10.45 12.28
C GLN A 140 -10.03 10.19 11.05
N LEU A 141 -9.66 9.20 10.25
CA LEU A 141 -10.39 8.78 9.06
C LEU A 141 -10.78 7.30 9.15
N THR A 142 -11.93 6.96 8.58
CA THR A 142 -12.26 5.58 8.22
C THR A 142 -11.65 5.20 6.87
N TRP A 143 -11.64 3.91 6.56
CA TRP A 143 -11.24 3.42 5.23
C TRP A 143 -12.02 4.11 4.10
N GLU A 144 -13.35 4.16 4.17
CA GLU A 144 -14.18 4.91 3.22
C GLU A 144 -13.71 6.37 3.06
N GLN A 145 -13.42 7.05 4.16
CA GLN A 145 -12.99 8.44 4.12
C GLN A 145 -11.63 8.61 3.43
N VAL A 146 -10.69 7.67 3.59
CA VAL A 146 -9.43 7.68 2.84
C VAL A 146 -9.68 7.65 1.32
N LEU A 147 -10.75 6.99 0.86
CA LEU A 147 -11.07 6.86 -0.55
C LEU A 147 -11.96 7.98 -1.10
N THR A 148 -12.73 8.67 -0.26
CA THR A 148 -13.73 9.66 -0.71
C THR A 148 -13.38 11.10 -0.39
N GLU A 149 -12.65 11.36 0.69
CA GLU A 149 -12.34 12.73 1.10
C GLU A 149 -11.30 13.36 0.15
N PRO A 150 -11.34 14.68 -0.06
CA PRO A 150 -10.30 15.39 -0.78
C PRO A 150 -8.93 15.14 -0.15
N LEU A 151 -7.97 14.73 -0.97
CA LEU A 151 -6.58 14.63 -0.54
C LEU A 151 -6.01 16.05 -0.47
N THR A 152 -5.26 16.34 0.58
CA THR A 152 -4.60 17.64 0.73
C THR A 152 -3.10 17.43 0.77
N ILE A 153 -2.34 18.25 0.04
CA ILE A 153 -0.89 18.34 0.15
C ILE A 153 -0.61 19.46 1.15
N GLY A 154 0.06 19.14 2.28
CA GLY A 154 0.44 20.16 3.28
C GLY A 154 -0.71 20.72 4.15
N LEU A 155 -1.93 20.17 4.05
CA LEU A 155 -3.19 20.64 4.66
C LEU A 155 -3.77 21.96 4.12
N ASP A 156 -3.16 22.56 3.11
CA ASP A 156 -3.55 23.88 2.57
C ASP A 156 -3.78 23.89 1.05
N ILE A 157 -3.35 22.83 0.37
CA ILE A 157 -3.56 22.65 -1.07
C ILE A 157 -4.44 21.43 -1.28
N GLU A 158 -5.67 21.64 -1.77
CA GLU A 158 -6.47 20.53 -2.29
C GLU A 158 -5.74 19.93 -3.49
N PHE A 159 -5.53 18.62 -3.45
CA PHE A 159 -4.99 17.91 -4.60
C PHE A 159 -6.02 17.96 -5.73
N ASN A 160 -5.82 18.87 -6.67
CA ASN A 160 -6.62 18.95 -7.87
C ASN A 160 -6.13 17.89 -8.87
N GLN A 161 -7.01 16.92 -9.13
CA GLN A 161 -6.69 15.75 -9.95
C GLN A 161 -6.48 16.10 -11.42
N GLU A 162 -7.04 17.22 -11.91
CA GLU A 162 -6.88 17.68 -13.30
C GLU A 162 -5.46 18.21 -13.58
N ASP A 163 -4.77 18.75 -12.57
CA ASP A 163 -3.41 19.31 -12.72
C ASP A 163 -2.31 18.23 -12.83
N PHE A 164 -2.66 16.96 -12.60
CA PHE A 164 -1.75 15.80 -12.67
C PHE A 164 -2.05 14.86 -13.86
N ASN A 165 -2.74 15.36 -14.89
CA ASN A 165 -2.94 14.59 -16.11
C ASN A 165 -1.61 14.48 -16.89
N VAL A 166 -1.11 13.25 -17.02
CA VAL A 166 0.22 12.89 -17.58
C VAL A 166 0.35 13.25 -19.08
N GLN A 167 -0.67 13.81 -19.70
CA GLN A 167 -0.66 14.19 -21.11
C GLN A 167 0.08 15.51 -21.39
N ASP A 168 0.34 16.35 -20.38
CA ASP A 168 0.96 17.67 -20.57
C ASP A 168 2.48 17.72 -20.29
N LEU A 169 3.13 16.59 -20.01
CA LEU A 169 4.58 16.53 -19.79
C LEU A 169 5.40 16.17 -21.04
N ASP A 170 4.77 16.00 -22.20
CA ASP A 170 5.45 15.71 -23.48
C ASP A 170 5.47 16.89 -24.47
N THR A 171 4.98 18.08 -24.07
CA THR A 171 5.23 19.31 -24.83
C THR A 171 6.32 20.10 -24.12
N GLY A 172 7.56 19.86 -24.55
CA GLY A 172 8.67 20.78 -24.32
C GLY A 172 8.38 22.13 -24.98
N GLU A 173 7.53 22.95 -24.37
CA GLU A 173 7.44 24.37 -24.67
C GLU A 173 8.23 25.13 -23.61
N MET A 174 9.42 25.55 -24.01
CA MET A 174 10.14 26.61 -23.33
C MET A 174 9.23 27.84 -23.28
N ARG A 175 8.75 28.18 -22.07
CA ARG A 175 8.09 29.45 -21.82
C ARG A 175 9.12 30.57 -21.98
N GLU A 176 9.16 31.13 -23.19
CA GLU A 176 9.87 32.37 -23.49
C GLU A 176 9.21 33.49 -22.66
N GLU A 177 9.94 34.03 -21.69
CA GLU A 177 9.56 35.27 -21.02
C GLU A 177 9.49 36.38 -22.09
N ARG A 178 8.31 36.95 -22.30
CA ARG A 178 8.19 38.31 -22.83
C ARG A 178 7.35 39.16 -21.89
N GLY A 179 8.04 40.07 -21.22
CA GLY A 179 7.45 41.30 -20.74
C GLY A 179 7.00 42.17 -21.89
N ASN A 180 5.81 42.76 -21.72
CA ASN A 180 5.56 44.20 -21.72
C ASN A 180 4.08 44.43 -21.46
#